data_AF-T0RAU6-F1
#
_entry.id   AF-T0RAU6-F1
#
_cell.length_a   1.000
_cell.length_b   1.000
_cell.length_c   1.000
_cell.angle_alpha   90.00
_cell.angle_beta   90.00
_cell.angle_gamma   90.00
#
_symmetry.space_group_name_H-M   'P 1'
#
loop_
_entity.id
_entity.type
_entity.pdbx_description
1 polymer ?
#
loop_
_entity_poly.entity_id
_entity_poly.type
_entity_poly.pdbx_seq_one_letter_code
_entity_poly.pdbx_strand_id
1 'polypeptide(L)'
;MAFQRKPRSEWEPLFCTTLATALTHLGETHPTTLATRGSFAFALAHDDAFAEALPLALDEFNVRRSIDGLGNVRTAKAAALIGHLYSCLLQPTVASRWLRKAYMTQVTCLGPEHKATLTTLSQLAVARMRVGAPSQARPLWATILSSYERAFGADHINTLLMRLQLATTMMMDGDAQLATSALLSLKTAFEARNDLYFLTAVHLNLGATHQHLGKTDDALAYFGRALRDMPSKVSAWALYHMAVHAGAPATDSLRLVRDYVVASDEDAPETWPLCCMVCHTPIVGCVVACAKCPQAIFTFCGRCYAQRPSRLTRFCRHDSSETEWTRTLPPRRFFYKEDLLATESTVYADTEDLWGEYEAYCHTHKVPTSERLPRTSVPGLSRGWHPML
;
A
#
# COMPACT_ATOMS: atom_id res chain seq x y z
N MET A 1 24.19 -14.30 3.15
CA MET A 1 24.40 -13.53 4.39
C MET A 1 23.24 -12.59 4.67
N ALA A 2 22.84 -11.67 3.78
CA ALA A 2 21.64 -10.83 3.98
C ALA A 2 20.33 -11.65 4.16
N PHE A 3 20.15 -12.72 3.37
CA PHE A 3 18.98 -13.62 3.47
C PHE A 3 18.86 -14.43 4.77
N GLN A 4 19.88 -14.40 5.64
CA GLN A 4 19.86 -15.06 6.95
C GLN A 4 19.43 -14.10 8.06
N ARG A 5 18.90 -12.91 7.73
CA ARG A 5 18.55 -11.85 8.69
C ARG A 5 19.72 -11.41 9.58
N LYS A 6 20.94 -11.53 9.06
CA LYS A 6 22.13 -10.98 9.72
C LYS A 6 22.09 -9.44 9.63
N PRO A 7 22.54 -8.73 10.67
CA PRO A 7 22.55 -7.28 10.68
C PRO A 7 23.40 -6.74 9.52
N ARG A 8 23.00 -5.60 8.97
CA ARG A 8 23.67 -4.93 7.84
C ARG A 8 25.17 -4.74 8.05
N SER A 9 25.56 -4.39 9.28
CA SER A 9 26.96 -4.22 9.70
C SER A 9 27.84 -5.45 9.47
N GLU A 10 27.28 -6.67 9.42
CA GLU A 10 28.07 -7.88 9.18
C GLU A 10 28.33 -8.16 7.68
N TRP A 11 27.37 -7.86 6.81
CA TRP A 11 27.45 -8.27 5.40
C TRP A 11 27.82 -7.14 4.44
N GLU A 12 27.46 -5.89 4.74
CA GLU A 12 27.73 -4.76 3.86
C GLU A 12 29.24 -4.53 3.68
N PRO A 13 30.08 -4.51 4.74
CA PRO A 13 31.52 -4.32 4.56
C PRO A 13 32.16 -5.42 3.68
N LEU A 14 31.63 -6.65 3.74
CA LEU A 14 32.10 -7.76 2.92
C LEU A 14 31.78 -7.53 1.44
N PHE A 15 30.56 -7.07 1.11
CA PHE A 15 30.22 -6.72 -0.27
C PHE A 15 31.05 -5.54 -0.78
N CYS A 16 31.21 -4.49 0.02
CA CYS A 16 32.04 -3.33 -0.33
C CYS A 16 33.49 -3.73 -0.62
N THR A 17 34.10 -4.50 0.29
CA THR A 17 35.49 -4.98 0.13
C THR A 17 35.64 -5.91 -1.06
N THR A 18 34.71 -6.85 -1.24
CA THR A 18 34.72 -7.80 -2.37
C THR A 18 34.55 -7.07 -3.71
N LEU A 19 33.63 -6.11 -3.79
CA LEU A 19 33.41 -5.33 -4.99
C LEU A 19 34.62 -4.45 -5.32
N ALA A 20 35.20 -3.76 -4.33
CA ALA A 20 36.40 -2.95 -4.52
C ALA A 20 37.61 -3.80 -5.00
N THR A 21 37.78 -4.99 -4.41
CA THR A 21 38.85 -5.94 -4.80
C THR A 21 38.61 -6.46 -6.22
N ALA A 22 37.38 -6.85 -6.55
CA ALA A 22 37.03 -7.32 -7.90
C ALA A 22 37.21 -6.21 -8.95
N LEU A 23 36.83 -4.97 -8.63
CA LEU A 23 37.07 -3.82 -9.49
C LEU A 23 38.55 -3.58 -9.77
N THR A 24 39.38 -3.68 -8.73
CA THR A 24 40.83 -3.43 -8.84
C THR A 24 41.55 -4.51 -9.64
N HIS A 25 41.22 -5.78 -9.42
CA HIS A 25 41.98 -6.89 -10.00
C HIS A 25 41.35 -7.52 -11.25
N LEU A 26 40.02 -7.47 -11.39
CA LEU A 26 39.30 -8.08 -12.50
C LEU A 26 38.73 -7.04 -13.48
N GLY A 27 38.55 -5.80 -13.02
CA GLY A 27 37.97 -4.71 -13.81
C GLY A 27 36.44 -4.70 -13.84
N GLU A 28 35.90 -3.63 -14.42
CA GLU A 28 34.48 -3.26 -14.43
C GLU A 28 33.58 -4.24 -15.23
N THR A 29 34.13 -4.85 -16.27
CA THR A 29 33.40 -5.71 -17.22
C THR A 29 33.44 -7.19 -16.86
N HIS A 30 34.25 -7.58 -15.86
CA HIS A 30 34.44 -8.97 -15.52
C HIS A 30 33.17 -9.59 -14.91
N PRO A 31 32.77 -10.82 -15.31
CA PRO A 31 31.54 -11.45 -14.84
C PRO A 31 31.39 -11.51 -13.32
N THR A 32 32.47 -11.76 -12.58
CA THR A 32 32.49 -11.77 -11.11
C THR A 32 32.23 -10.40 -10.51
N THR A 33 32.80 -9.34 -11.08
CA THR A 33 32.57 -7.95 -10.63
C THR A 33 31.08 -7.59 -10.78
N LEU A 34 30.52 -7.88 -11.96
CA LEU A 34 29.12 -7.63 -12.25
C LEU A 34 28.18 -8.45 -11.37
N ALA A 35 28.48 -9.74 -11.17
CA ALA A 35 27.70 -10.59 -10.27
C ALA A 35 27.75 -10.08 -8.82
N THR A 36 28.91 -9.64 -8.35
CA THR A 36 29.09 -9.08 -6.99
C THR A 36 28.26 -7.81 -6.82
N ARG A 37 28.32 -6.89 -7.79
CA ARG A 37 27.51 -5.65 -7.77
C ARG A 37 26.02 -5.95 -7.74
N GLY A 38 25.53 -6.84 -8.60
CA GLY A 38 24.12 -7.21 -8.64
C GLY A 38 23.64 -7.91 -7.38
N SER A 39 24.47 -8.78 -6.80
CA SER A 39 24.18 -9.41 -5.52
C SER A 39 24.18 -8.40 -4.36
N PHE A 40 25.05 -7.40 -4.38
CA PHE A 40 25.06 -6.33 -3.38
C PHE A 40 23.81 -5.45 -3.49
N ALA A 41 23.44 -5.03 -4.71
CA ALA A 41 22.20 -4.29 -4.97
C ALA A 41 20.97 -5.09 -4.51
N PHE A 42 20.93 -6.39 -4.77
CA PHE A 42 19.85 -7.25 -4.30
C PHE A 42 19.84 -7.38 -2.77
N ALA A 43 21.01 -7.47 -2.12
CA ALA A 43 21.10 -7.53 -0.66
C ALA A 43 20.60 -6.24 0.01
N LEU A 44 20.98 -5.08 -0.51
CA LEU A 44 20.46 -3.78 -0.07
C LEU A 44 18.94 -3.70 -0.27
N ALA A 45 18.42 -4.19 -1.41
CA ALA A 45 16.97 -4.23 -1.64
C ALA A 45 16.24 -5.13 -0.63
N HIS A 46 16.87 -6.20 -0.15
CA HIS A 46 16.29 -7.08 0.87
C HIS A 46 16.30 -6.45 2.27
N ASP A 47 17.20 -5.49 2.51
CA ASP A 47 17.30 -4.69 3.73
C ASP A 47 16.48 -3.39 3.65
N ASP A 48 15.56 -3.28 2.68
CA ASP A 48 14.75 -2.09 2.38
C ASP A 48 15.56 -0.82 2.03
N ALA A 49 16.88 -0.94 1.81
CA ALA A 49 17.77 0.13 1.37
C ALA A 49 17.68 0.39 -0.15
N PHE A 50 16.46 0.59 -0.66
CA PHE A 50 16.17 0.66 -2.09
C PHE A 50 16.87 1.84 -2.80
N ALA A 51 17.01 2.97 -2.12
CA ALA A 51 17.65 4.16 -2.68
C ALA A 51 19.15 3.94 -2.89
N GLU A 52 19.79 3.16 -2.01
CA GLU A 52 21.22 2.81 -2.09
C GLU A 52 21.46 1.68 -3.10
N ALA A 53 20.51 0.74 -3.21
CA ALA A 53 20.57 -0.34 -4.20
C ALA A 53 20.45 0.16 -5.65
N LEU A 54 19.68 1.22 -5.88
CA LEU A 54 19.35 1.73 -7.21
C LEU A 54 20.57 2.14 -8.06
N PRO A 55 21.52 2.97 -7.58
CA PRO A 55 22.70 3.31 -8.36
C PRO A 55 23.52 2.07 -8.76
N LEU A 56 23.73 1.13 -7.84
CA LEU A 56 24.46 -0.12 -8.12
C LEU A 56 23.78 -0.95 -9.21
N ALA A 57 22.44 -1.07 -9.16
CA ALA A 57 21.67 -1.79 -10.18
C ALA A 57 21.71 -1.09 -11.55
N LEU A 58 21.68 0.25 -11.57
CA LEU A 58 21.81 1.06 -12.79
C LEU A 58 23.19 0.91 -13.42
N ASP A 59 24.25 0.94 -12.61
CA ASP A 59 25.63 0.75 -13.08
C ASP A 59 25.83 -0.66 -13.65
N GLU A 60 25.37 -1.70 -12.94
CA GLU A 60 25.39 -3.07 -13.46
C GLU A 60 24.64 -3.17 -14.80
N PHE A 61 23.43 -2.60 -14.88
CA PHE A 61 22.65 -2.61 -16.11
C PHE A 61 23.37 -1.90 -17.26
N ASN A 62 23.99 -0.74 -17.00
CA ASN A 62 24.69 0.03 -18.02
C ASN A 62 25.89 -0.73 -18.59
N VAL A 63 26.69 -1.34 -17.72
CA VAL A 63 27.83 -2.18 -18.15
C VAL A 63 27.32 -3.40 -18.92
N ARG A 64 26.36 -4.16 -18.38
CA ARG A 64 25.77 -5.32 -19.07
C ARG A 64 25.18 -4.97 -20.41
N ARG A 65 24.44 -3.87 -20.51
CA ARG A 65 23.87 -3.40 -21.78
C ARG A 65 24.96 -3.12 -22.82
N SER A 66 26.11 -2.60 -22.41
CA SER A 66 27.22 -2.29 -23.33
C SER A 66 27.93 -3.54 -23.85
N ILE A 67 28.11 -4.58 -23.02
CA ILE A 67 28.84 -5.80 -23.38
C ILE A 67 27.93 -6.89 -23.97
N ASP A 68 26.76 -7.09 -23.39
CA ASP A 68 25.85 -8.21 -23.67
C ASP A 68 24.68 -7.78 -24.57
N GLY A 69 24.43 -6.47 -24.70
CA GLY A 69 23.26 -5.92 -25.38
C GLY A 69 21.96 -6.03 -24.57
N LEU A 70 20.87 -5.45 -25.11
CA LEU A 70 19.54 -5.44 -24.46
C LEU A 70 18.79 -6.78 -24.57
N GLY A 71 19.15 -7.61 -25.55
CA GLY A 71 18.54 -8.92 -25.77
C GLY A 71 19.06 -10.02 -24.83
N ASN A 72 20.03 -9.72 -23.97
CA ASN A 72 20.62 -10.71 -23.07
C ASN A 72 19.82 -10.85 -21.77
N VAL A 73 19.67 -12.09 -21.31
CA VAL A 73 18.96 -12.42 -20.08
C VAL A 73 19.57 -11.81 -18.82
N ARG A 74 20.89 -11.61 -18.78
CA ARG A 74 21.59 -10.98 -17.64
C ARG A 74 21.30 -9.48 -17.60
N THR A 75 21.28 -8.82 -18.75
CA THR A 75 20.83 -7.41 -18.86
C THR A 75 19.37 -7.29 -18.44
N ALA A 76 18.52 -8.23 -18.85
CA ALA A 76 17.11 -8.26 -18.44
C ALA A 76 16.93 -8.48 -16.93
N LYS A 77 17.78 -9.30 -16.30
CA LYS A 77 17.78 -9.49 -14.83
C LYS A 77 18.10 -8.18 -14.10
N ALA A 78 19.12 -7.44 -14.53
CA ALA A 78 19.44 -6.13 -13.97
C ALA A 78 18.30 -5.12 -14.18
N ALA A 79 17.69 -5.11 -15.37
CA ALA A 79 16.51 -4.30 -15.67
C ALA A 79 15.30 -4.65 -14.78
N ALA A 80 15.06 -5.93 -14.50
CA ALA A 80 14.00 -6.37 -13.60
C ALA A 80 14.25 -5.88 -12.17
N LEU A 81 15.50 -5.97 -11.68
CA LEU A 81 15.87 -5.42 -10.37
C LEU A 81 15.63 -3.91 -10.29
N ILE A 82 16.06 -3.14 -11.30
CA ILE A 82 15.77 -1.70 -11.36
C ILE A 82 14.25 -1.44 -11.31
N GLY A 83 13.46 -2.23 -12.04
CA GLY A 83 12.01 -2.16 -12.02
C GLY A 83 11.40 -2.44 -10.63
N HIS A 84 11.92 -3.42 -9.91
CA HIS A 84 11.56 -3.71 -8.53
C HIS A 84 11.88 -2.53 -7.61
N LEU A 85 13.11 -2.00 -7.69
CA LEU A 85 13.57 -0.88 -6.87
C LEU A 85 12.72 0.37 -7.07
N TYR A 86 12.40 0.74 -8.32
CA TYR A 86 11.48 1.85 -8.60
C TYR A 86 10.07 1.60 -8.06
N SER A 87 9.61 0.34 -8.02
CA SER A 87 8.31 0.03 -7.40
C SER A 87 8.36 0.32 -5.89
N CYS A 88 9.41 -0.13 -5.20
CA CYS A 88 9.59 0.08 -3.77
C CYS A 88 9.81 1.56 -3.42
N LEU A 89 10.48 2.33 -4.29
CA LEU A 89 10.64 3.78 -4.20
C LEU A 89 9.40 4.57 -4.63
N LEU A 90 8.24 3.92 -4.75
CA LEU A 90 6.97 4.56 -5.05
C LEU A 90 6.94 5.28 -6.41
N GLN A 91 7.67 4.76 -7.40
CA GLN A 91 7.69 5.22 -8.79
C GLN A 91 7.15 4.14 -9.75
N PRO A 92 5.88 3.70 -9.59
CA PRO A 92 5.33 2.55 -10.31
C PRO A 92 5.27 2.76 -11.84
N THR A 93 5.11 4.00 -12.31
CA THR A 93 5.17 4.33 -13.75
C THR A 93 6.55 4.07 -14.35
N VAL A 94 7.62 4.41 -13.61
CA VAL A 94 9.00 4.13 -14.05
C VAL A 94 9.26 2.64 -13.99
N ALA A 95 8.89 2.00 -12.88
CA ALA A 95 9.00 0.56 -12.69
C ALA A 95 8.35 -0.24 -13.82
N SER A 96 7.11 0.09 -14.18
CA SER A 96 6.34 -0.63 -15.22
C SER A 96 7.05 -0.62 -16.58
N ARG A 97 7.79 0.45 -16.92
CA ARG A 97 8.58 0.54 -18.16
C ARG A 97 9.78 -0.40 -18.13
N TRP A 98 10.51 -0.46 -17.02
CA TRP A 98 11.66 -1.36 -16.83
C TRP A 98 11.23 -2.82 -16.83
N LEU A 99 10.21 -3.15 -16.02
CA LEU A 99 9.68 -4.51 -15.88
C LEU A 99 9.11 -5.04 -17.19
N ARG A 100 8.39 -4.22 -17.97
CA ARG A 100 7.88 -4.62 -19.28
C ARG A 100 9.01 -5.00 -20.23
N LYS A 101 10.08 -4.21 -20.30
CA LYS A 101 11.24 -4.51 -21.17
C LYS A 101 11.95 -5.78 -20.72
N ALA A 102 12.21 -5.91 -19.41
CA ALA A 102 12.83 -7.10 -18.84
C ALA A 102 12.02 -8.37 -19.11
N TYR A 103 10.69 -8.31 -18.91
CA TYR A 103 9.78 -9.41 -19.15
C TYR A 103 9.83 -9.90 -20.60
N MET A 104 9.77 -8.99 -21.57
CA MET A 104 9.82 -9.36 -22.99
C MET A 104 11.10 -10.11 -23.35
N THR A 105 12.27 -9.63 -22.90
CA THR A 105 13.54 -10.33 -23.11
C THR A 105 13.56 -11.69 -22.40
N GLN A 106 13.07 -11.77 -21.17
CA GLN A 106 13.04 -13.03 -20.40
C GLN A 106 12.11 -14.08 -21.02
N VAL A 107 10.96 -13.68 -21.54
CA VAL A 107 10.07 -14.61 -22.28
C VAL A 107 10.79 -15.21 -23.48
N THR A 108 11.51 -14.39 -24.27
CA THR A 108 12.25 -14.87 -25.44
C THR A 108 13.42 -15.78 -25.06
N CYS A 109 14.19 -15.44 -24.01
CA CYS A 109 15.40 -16.19 -23.65
C CYS A 109 15.16 -17.41 -22.77
N LEU A 110 14.18 -17.35 -21.86
CA LEU A 110 13.95 -18.34 -20.81
C LEU A 110 12.61 -19.07 -20.95
N GLY A 111 11.69 -18.51 -21.74
CA GLY A 111 10.30 -18.94 -21.79
C GLY A 111 9.41 -18.26 -20.75
N PRO A 112 8.08 -18.29 -20.94
CA PRO A 112 7.09 -17.61 -20.09
C PRO A 112 6.97 -18.22 -18.69
N GLU A 113 7.21 -19.52 -18.54
CA GLU A 113 7.06 -20.27 -17.29
C GLU A 113 8.31 -20.27 -16.41
N HIS A 114 9.43 -19.71 -16.89
CA HIS A 114 10.65 -19.69 -16.11
C HIS A 114 10.49 -18.80 -14.86
N LYS A 115 11.00 -19.25 -13.71
CA LYS A 115 10.87 -18.56 -12.41
C LYS A 115 11.22 -17.07 -12.46
N ALA A 116 12.30 -16.71 -13.14
CA ALA A 116 12.71 -15.31 -13.30
C ALA A 116 11.69 -14.50 -14.13
N THR A 117 11.13 -15.10 -15.19
CA THR A 117 10.10 -14.49 -16.04
C THR A 117 8.82 -14.24 -15.24
N LEU A 118 8.37 -15.24 -14.48
CA LEU A 118 7.19 -15.13 -13.61
C LEU A 118 7.39 -14.09 -12.50
N THR A 119 8.58 -14.02 -11.90
CA THR A 119 8.89 -13.01 -10.88
C THR A 119 8.76 -11.59 -11.45
N THR A 120 9.34 -11.35 -12.63
CA THR A 120 9.20 -10.05 -13.32
C THR A 120 7.76 -9.77 -13.72
N LEU A 121 7.01 -10.79 -14.15
CA LEU A 121 5.60 -10.67 -14.49
C LEU A 121 4.74 -10.28 -13.28
N SER A 122 4.98 -10.90 -12.11
CA SER A 122 4.30 -10.54 -10.86
C SER A 122 4.59 -9.10 -10.47
N GLN A 123 5.85 -8.67 -10.54
CA GLN A 123 6.22 -7.27 -10.27
C GLN A 123 5.57 -6.30 -11.26
N LEU A 124 5.48 -6.68 -12.54
CA LEU A 124 4.79 -5.88 -13.54
C LEU A 124 3.30 -5.75 -13.21
N ALA A 125 2.65 -6.84 -12.80
CA ALA A 125 1.25 -6.83 -12.38
C ALA A 125 1.03 -5.91 -11.16
N VAL A 126 1.89 -5.97 -10.15
CA VAL A 126 1.87 -5.04 -9.00
C VAL A 126 2.05 -3.59 -9.46
N ALA A 127 3.00 -3.32 -10.36
CA ALA A 127 3.21 -1.96 -10.87
C ALA A 127 1.98 -1.45 -11.65
N ARG A 128 1.28 -2.32 -12.39
CA ARG A 128 0.01 -1.99 -13.07
C ARG A 128 -1.11 -1.65 -12.09
N MET A 129 -1.22 -2.41 -11.00
CA MET A 129 -2.16 -2.11 -9.91
C MET A 129 -1.87 -0.73 -9.29
N ARG A 130 -0.61 -0.43 -8.99
CA ARG A 130 -0.19 0.85 -8.37
C ARG A 130 -0.39 2.09 -9.24
N VAL A 131 -0.45 1.95 -10.57
CA VAL A 131 -0.83 3.05 -11.48
C VAL A 131 -2.34 3.11 -11.77
N GLY A 132 -3.14 2.26 -11.11
CA GLY A 132 -4.59 2.21 -11.28
C GLY A 132 -5.05 1.56 -12.59
N ALA A 133 -4.28 0.59 -13.10
CA ALA A 133 -4.62 -0.17 -14.29
C ALA A 133 -4.91 -1.66 -13.98
N PRO A 134 -5.94 -1.98 -13.16
CA PRO A 134 -6.25 -3.36 -12.77
C PRO A 134 -6.65 -4.25 -13.96
N SER A 135 -7.34 -3.71 -14.95
CA SER A 135 -7.67 -4.42 -16.20
C SER A 135 -6.43 -4.91 -16.96
N GLN A 136 -5.29 -4.21 -16.84
CA GLN A 136 -4.01 -4.63 -17.42
C GLN A 136 -3.25 -5.62 -16.52
N ALA A 137 -3.52 -5.62 -15.21
CA ALA A 137 -2.89 -6.53 -14.26
C ALA A 137 -3.57 -7.90 -14.22
N ARG A 138 -4.90 -7.94 -14.38
CA ARG A 138 -5.72 -9.16 -14.31
C ARG A 138 -5.23 -10.30 -15.19
N PRO A 139 -4.99 -10.11 -16.51
CA PRO A 139 -4.49 -11.20 -17.35
C PRO A 139 -3.09 -11.67 -16.93
N LEU A 140 -2.24 -10.78 -16.40
CA LEU A 140 -0.91 -11.16 -15.92
C LEU A 140 -1.02 -12.09 -14.69
N TRP A 141 -1.87 -11.74 -13.73
CA TRP A 141 -2.13 -12.60 -12.56
C TRP A 141 -2.76 -13.94 -12.94
N ALA A 142 -3.66 -13.97 -13.93
CA ALA A 142 -4.23 -15.21 -14.44
C ALA A 142 -3.16 -16.13 -15.05
N THR A 143 -2.23 -15.58 -15.84
CA THR A 143 -1.09 -16.34 -16.39
C THR A 143 -0.20 -16.88 -15.27
N ILE A 144 0.14 -16.05 -14.27
CA ILE A 144 0.98 -16.47 -13.14
C ILE A 144 0.28 -17.57 -12.33
N LEU A 145 -1.02 -17.43 -12.06
CA LEU A 145 -1.79 -18.42 -11.33
C LEU A 145 -1.77 -19.77 -12.04
N SER A 146 -2.05 -19.80 -13.35
CA SER A 146 -2.04 -21.04 -14.14
C SER A 146 -0.65 -21.73 -14.11
N SER A 147 0.43 -20.94 -14.13
CA SER A 147 1.78 -21.46 -13.97
C SER A 147 2.00 -22.12 -12.61
N TYR A 148 1.62 -21.43 -11.52
CA TYR A 148 1.77 -21.92 -10.16
C TYR A 148 0.90 -23.14 -9.87
N GLU A 149 -0.33 -23.19 -10.41
CA GLU A 149 -1.21 -24.35 -10.31
C GLU A 149 -0.59 -25.59 -10.96
N ARG A 150 0.04 -25.45 -12.14
CA ARG A 150 0.74 -26.57 -12.79
C ARG A 150 2.00 -26.99 -12.06
N ALA A 151 2.78 -26.03 -11.55
CA ALA A 151 4.09 -26.30 -10.95
C ALA A 151 3.98 -26.83 -9.50
N PHE A 152 3.01 -26.34 -8.72
CA PHE A 152 2.92 -26.61 -7.29
C PHE A 152 1.58 -27.22 -6.85
N GLY A 153 0.56 -27.22 -7.71
CA GLY A 153 -0.80 -27.63 -7.37
C GLY A 153 -1.65 -26.48 -6.81
N ALA A 154 -2.96 -26.74 -6.72
CA ALA A 154 -3.99 -25.78 -6.32
C ALA A 154 -3.88 -25.30 -4.86
N ASP A 155 -3.46 -26.18 -3.95
CA ASP A 155 -3.48 -25.93 -2.50
C ASP A 155 -2.13 -25.46 -1.95
N HIS A 156 -1.12 -25.35 -2.81
CA HIS A 156 0.19 -24.84 -2.42
C HIS A 156 0.09 -23.37 -2.02
N ILE A 157 0.79 -22.99 -0.94
CA ILE A 157 0.71 -21.64 -0.36
C ILE A 157 0.93 -20.53 -1.40
N ASN A 158 1.96 -20.66 -2.24
CA ASN A 158 2.22 -19.68 -3.30
C ASN A 158 1.09 -19.58 -4.33
N THR A 159 0.41 -20.69 -4.64
CA THR A 159 -0.74 -20.70 -5.55
C THR A 159 -1.92 -19.94 -4.94
N LEU A 160 -2.20 -20.16 -3.64
CA LEU A 160 -3.22 -19.42 -2.90
C LEU A 160 -2.92 -17.91 -2.86
N LEU A 161 -1.65 -17.52 -2.74
CA LEU A 161 -1.25 -16.11 -2.83
C LEU A 161 -1.53 -15.52 -4.21
N MET A 162 -1.31 -16.26 -5.30
CA MET A 162 -1.64 -15.79 -6.64
C MET A 162 -3.14 -15.64 -6.84
N ARG A 163 -3.95 -16.54 -6.27
CA ARG A 163 -5.42 -16.41 -6.24
C ARG A 163 -5.86 -15.17 -5.47
N LEU A 164 -5.23 -14.88 -4.33
CA LEU A 164 -5.51 -13.67 -3.55
C LEU A 164 -5.22 -12.41 -4.39
N GLN A 165 -4.05 -12.34 -5.04
CA GLN A 165 -3.70 -11.21 -5.90
C GLN A 165 -4.67 -11.04 -7.08
N LEU A 166 -5.11 -12.16 -7.68
CA LEU A 166 -6.10 -12.14 -8.76
C LEU A 166 -7.47 -11.64 -8.25
N ALA A 167 -7.92 -12.09 -7.09
CA ALA A 167 -9.19 -11.65 -6.50
C ALA A 167 -9.18 -10.17 -6.13
N THR A 168 -8.10 -9.67 -5.51
CA THR A 168 -7.91 -8.23 -5.28
C THR A 168 -7.94 -7.45 -6.60
N THR A 169 -7.33 -7.99 -7.66
CA THR A 169 -7.34 -7.36 -8.98
C THR A 169 -8.73 -7.35 -9.63
N MET A 170 -9.49 -8.44 -9.53
CA MET A 170 -10.88 -8.50 -10.00
C MET A 170 -11.75 -7.45 -9.31
N MET A 171 -11.62 -7.32 -7.99
CA MET A 171 -12.31 -6.29 -7.21
C MET A 171 -11.95 -4.89 -7.72
N MET A 172 -10.65 -4.58 -7.85
CA MET A 172 -10.19 -3.27 -8.35
C MET A 172 -10.63 -2.99 -9.79
N ASP A 173 -10.82 -4.03 -10.60
CA ASP A 173 -11.32 -3.89 -11.97
C ASP A 173 -12.85 -3.71 -12.05
N GLY A 174 -13.56 -3.85 -10.93
CA GLY A 174 -15.02 -3.66 -10.81
C GLY A 174 -15.83 -4.93 -10.63
N ASP A 175 -15.21 -6.11 -10.70
CA ASP A 175 -15.89 -7.41 -10.58
C ASP A 175 -15.94 -7.88 -9.11
N ALA A 176 -16.54 -7.07 -8.23
CA ALA A 176 -16.59 -7.34 -6.79
C ALA A 176 -17.30 -8.67 -6.44
N GLN A 177 -18.30 -9.09 -7.23
CA GLN A 177 -19.00 -10.37 -7.03
C GLN A 177 -18.08 -11.57 -7.27
N LEU A 178 -17.32 -11.57 -8.38
CA LEU A 178 -16.37 -12.64 -8.70
C LEU A 178 -15.19 -12.65 -7.71
N ALA A 179 -14.73 -11.47 -7.30
CA ALA A 179 -13.71 -11.37 -6.26
C ALA A 179 -14.22 -11.96 -4.93
N THR A 180 -15.45 -11.68 -4.53
CA THR A 180 -16.06 -12.21 -3.29
C THR A 180 -16.11 -13.74 -3.32
N SER A 181 -16.57 -14.35 -4.42
CA SER A 181 -16.63 -15.82 -4.49
C SER A 181 -15.23 -16.46 -4.41
N ALA A 182 -14.24 -15.90 -5.10
CA ALA A 182 -12.85 -16.36 -5.02
C ALA A 182 -12.27 -16.21 -3.62
N LEU A 183 -12.54 -15.09 -2.94
CA LEU A 183 -12.06 -14.83 -1.58
C LEU A 183 -12.72 -15.75 -0.54
N LEU A 184 -13.99 -16.12 -0.70
CA LEU A 184 -14.65 -17.09 0.18
C LEU A 184 -14.02 -18.48 0.06
N SER A 185 -13.64 -18.92 -1.14
CA SER A 185 -12.87 -20.16 -1.32
C SER A 185 -11.46 -20.08 -0.73
N LEU A 186 -10.82 -18.90 -0.76
CA LEU A 186 -9.53 -18.71 -0.10
C LEU A 186 -9.65 -18.70 1.42
N LYS A 187 -10.72 -18.10 1.95
CA LYS A 187 -11.02 -18.08 3.38
C LYS A 187 -11.07 -19.51 3.93
N THR A 188 -11.83 -20.40 3.30
CA THR A 188 -11.92 -21.81 3.74
C THR A 188 -10.57 -22.52 3.67
N ALA A 189 -9.77 -22.26 2.62
CA ALA A 189 -8.44 -22.84 2.48
C ALA A 189 -7.46 -22.36 3.56
N PHE A 190 -7.46 -21.07 3.92
CA PHE A 190 -6.59 -20.53 4.96
C PHE A 190 -7.05 -20.87 6.38
N GLU A 191 -8.37 -20.99 6.61
CA GLU A 191 -8.93 -21.51 7.87
C GLU A 191 -8.46 -22.95 8.11
N ALA A 192 -8.53 -23.82 7.09
CA ALA A 192 -8.06 -25.20 7.20
C ALA A 192 -6.55 -25.33 7.49
N ARG A 193 -5.76 -24.31 7.10
CA ARG A 193 -4.31 -24.25 7.32
C ARG A 193 -3.93 -23.58 8.65
N ASN A 194 -4.88 -22.98 9.36
CA ASN A 194 -4.64 -22.15 10.53
C ASN A 194 -3.62 -21.01 10.28
N ASP A 195 -3.68 -20.41 9.08
CA ASP A 195 -2.76 -19.32 8.69
C ASP A 195 -3.42 -17.96 8.95
N LEU A 196 -3.24 -17.45 10.18
CA LEU A 196 -3.88 -16.21 10.62
C LEU A 196 -3.46 -14.98 9.81
N TYR A 197 -2.22 -14.96 9.33
CA TYR A 197 -1.68 -13.83 8.58
C TYR A 197 -2.39 -13.66 7.24
N PHE A 198 -2.46 -14.73 6.43
CA PHE A 198 -3.15 -14.65 5.14
C PHE A 198 -4.67 -14.65 5.29
N LEU A 199 -5.22 -15.27 6.34
CA LEU A 199 -6.64 -15.18 6.64
C LEU A 199 -7.07 -13.73 6.93
N THR A 200 -6.27 -12.98 7.69
CA THR A 200 -6.50 -11.54 7.93
C THR A 200 -6.50 -10.76 6.61
N ALA A 201 -5.54 -11.02 5.72
CA ALA A 201 -5.51 -10.40 4.40
C ALA A 201 -6.77 -10.72 3.56
N VAL A 202 -7.26 -11.96 3.62
CA VAL A 202 -8.52 -12.35 2.97
C VAL A 202 -9.72 -11.62 3.59
N HIS A 203 -9.80 -11.50 4.91
CA HIS A 203 -10.86 -10.74 5.58
C HIS A 203 -10.85 -9.25 5.17
N LEU A 204 -9.69 -8.61 5.08
CA LEU A 204 -9.59 -7.22 4.60
C LEU A 204 -10.10 -7.08 3.16
N ASN A 205 -9.76 -8.02 2.28
CA ASN A 205 -10.24 -8.01 0.91
C ASN A 205 -11.74 -8.31 0.80
N LEU A 206 -12.28 -9.20 1.64
CA LEU A 206 -13.74 -9.44 1.73
C LEU A 206 -14.46 -8.19 2.23
N GLY A 207 -13.93 -7.51 3.26
CA GLY A 207 -14.48 -6.24 3.72
C GLY A 207 -14.57 -5.22 2.60
N ALA A 208 -13.50 -5.09 1.81
CA ALA A 208 -13.47 -4.22 0.64
C ALA A 208 -14.47 -4.66 -0.45
N THR A 209 -14.56 -5.95 -0.80
CA THR A 209 -15.56 -6.39 -1.81
C THR A 209 -16.98 -6.15 -1.35
N HIS A 210 -17.30 -6.39 -0.08
CA HIS A 210 -18.63 -6.10 0.46
C HIS A 210 -18.94 -4.59 0.47
N GLN A 211 -17.94 -3.74 0.75
CA GLN A 211 -18.06 -2.29 0.59
C GLN A 211 -18.41 -1.91 -0.86
N HIS A 212 -17.73 -2.49 -1.86
CA HIS A 212 -18.04 -2.27 -3.28
C HIS A 212 -19.45 -2.70 -3.68
N LEU A 213 -20.00 -3.70 -3.00
CA LEU A 213 -21.34 -4.22 -3.21
C LEU A 213 -22.42 -3.45 -2.42
N GLY A 214 -22.04 -2.42 -1.66
CA GLY A 214 -22.97 -1.68 -0.79
C GLY A 214 -23.46 -2.47 0.42
N LYS A 215 -22.78 -3.57 0.77
CA LYS A 215 -23.13 -4.44 1.91
C LYS A 215 -22.39 -3.98 3.16
N THR A 216 -22.86 -2.88 3.74
CA THR A 216 -22.21 -2.18 4.85
C THR A 216 -21.94 -3.08 6.05
N ASP A 217 -22.93 -3.86 6.49
CA ASP A 217 -22.81 -4.71 7.69
C ASP A 217 -21.76 -5.82 7.50
N ASP A 218 -21.77 -6.48 6.35
CA ASP A 218 -20.77 -7.49 6.01
C ASP A 218 -19.36 -6.89 5.96
N ALA A 219 -19.23 -5.69 5.39
CA ALA A 219 -17.94 -5.00 5.29
C ALA A 219 -17.38 -4.70 6.69
N LEU A 220 -18.20 -4.11 7.57
CA LEU A 220 -17.84 -3.83 8.97
C LEU A 220 -17.51 -5.12 9.73
N ALA A 221 -18.28 -6.20 9.52
CA ALA A 221 -18.02 -7.48 10.17
C ALA A 221 -16.66 -8.07 9.79
N TYR A 222 -16.29 -8.06 8.51
CA TYR A 222 -15.00 -8.56 8.03
C TYR A 222 -13.83 -7.69 8.47
N PHE A 223 -13.93 -6.37 8.37
CA PHE A 223 -12.89 -5.47 8.86
C PHE A 223 -12.72 -5.57 10.39
N GLY A 224 -13.82 -5.67 11.13
CA GLY A 224 -13.80 -5.86 12.58
C GLY A 224 -13.17 -7.19 12.98
N ARG A 225 -13.42 -8.25 12.23
CA ARG A 225 -12.77 -9.55 12.41
C ARG A 225 -11.26 -9.44 12.15
N ALA A 226 -10.85 -8.83 11.04
CA ALA A 226 -9.43 -8.64 10.74
C ALA A 226 -8.69 -7.88 11.86
N LEU A 227 -9.32 -6.84 12.44
CA LEU A 227 -8.74 -6.08 13.55
C LEU A 227 -8.65 -6.90 14.84
N ARG A 228 -9.65 -7.73 15.16
CA ARG A 228 -9.63 -8.58 16.36
C ARG A 228 -8.63 -9.74 16.25
N ASP A 229 -8.57 -10.36 15.08
CA ASP A 229 -7.72 -11.52 14.82
C ASP A 229 -6.24 -11.13 14.84
N MET A 230 -5.89 -10.02 14.17
CA MET A 230 -4.51 -9.53 14.09
C MET A 230 -4.48 -8.00 14.13
N PRO A 231 -4.46 -7.40 15.34
CA PRO A 231 -4.45 -5.95 15.49
C PRO A 231 -3.26 -5.31 14.79
N SER A 232 -3.55 -4.42 13.84
CA SER A 232 -2.55 -3.68 13.09
C SER A 232 -3.12 -2.35 12.60
N LYS A 233 -2.23 -1.42 12.23
CA LYS A 233 -2.63 -0.15 11.61
C LYS A 233 -3.49 -0.37 10.38
N VAL A 234 -3.15 -1.37 9.56
CA VAL A 234 -3.88 -1.69 8.32
C VAL A 234 -5.32 -2.09 8.62
N SER A 235 -5.53 -3.01 9.56
CA SER A 235 -6.87 -3.48 9.92
C SER A 235 -7.69 -2.40 10.62
N ALA A 236 -7.07 -1.62 11.51
CA ALA A 236 -7.74 -0.52 12.20
C ALA A 236 -8.15 0.59 11.23
N TRP A 237 -7.28 0.98 10.29
CA TRP A 237 -7.58 2.05 9.33
C TRP A 237 -8.60 1.59 8.29
N ALA A 238 -8.59 0.32 7.90
CA ALA A 238 -9.60 -0.24 7.00
C ALA A 238 -11.00 -0.24 7.66
N LEU A 239 -11.09 -0.71 8.90
CA LEU A 239 -12.34 -0.67 9.67
C LEU A 239 -12.83 0.77 9.85
N TYR A 240 -11.93 1.66 10.27
CA TYR A 240 -12.22 3.08 10.45
C TYR A 240 -12.74 3.75 9.17
N HIS A 241 -12.05 3.53 8.04
CA HIS A 241 -12.41 4.14 6.76
C HIS A 241 -13.81 3.72 6.30
N MET A 242 -14.24 2.49 6.60
CA MET A 242 -15.61 2.04 6.37
C MET A 242 -16.59 2.65 7.38
N ALA A 243 -16.23 2.58 8.67
CA ALA A 243 -17.08 2.94 9.80
C ALA A 243 -17.51 4.42 9.80
N VAL A 244 -16.61 5.36 9.47
CA VAL A 244 -16.90 6.80 9.48
C VAL A 244 -18.01 7.19 8.51
N HIS A 245 -18.18 6.45 7.41
CA HIS A 245 -19.18 6.74 6.38
C HIS A 245 -20.42 5.86 6.48
N ALA A 246 -20.48 4.94 7.46
CA ALA A 246 -21.53 3.93 7.58
C ALA A 246 -22.71 4.33 8.48
N GLY A 247 -22.60 5.41 9.26
CA GLY A 247 -23.68 5.85 10.18
C GLY A 247 -23.85 4.95 11.40
N ALA A 248 -25.09 4.79 11.89
CA ALA A 248 -25.40 4.07 13.15
C ALA A 248 -24.82 2.63 13.29
N PRO A 249 -24.76 1.78 12.24
CA PRO A 249 -24.18 0.44 12.32
C PRO A 249 -22.70 0.39 12.72
N ALA A 250 -22.00 1.52 12.64
CA ALA A 250 -20.56 1.59 12.88
C ALA A 250 -20.14 1.90 14.32
N THR A 251 -21.08 2.11 15.24
CA THR A 251 -20.77 2.55 16.62
C THR A 251 -19.76 1.65 17.33
N ASP A 252 -20.00 0.34 17.33
CA ASP A 252 -19.06 -0.64 17.93
C ASP A 252 -17.73 -0.71 17.19
N SER A 253 -17.76 -0.52 15.86
CA SER A 253 -16.57 -0.51 15.03
C SER A 253 -15.68 0.70 15.34
N LEU A 254 -16.28 1.89 15.47
CA LEU A 254 -15.56 3.10 15.86
C LEU A 254 -15.00 2.98 17.29
N ARG A 255 -15.73 2.35 18.22
CA ARG A 255 -15.21 2.08 19.57
C ARG A 255 -13.98 1.18 19.52
N LEU A 256 -14.05 0.08 18.77
CA LEU A 256 -12.91 -0.84 18.62
C LEU A 256 -11.68 -0.15 17.99
N VAL A 257 -11.89 0.71 16.99
CA VAL A 257 -10.80 1.52 16.41
C VAL A 257 -10.25 2.49 17.45
N ARG A 258 -11.10 3.16 18.23
CA ARG A 258 -10.69 4.10 19.28
C ARG A 258 -9.81 3.41 20.31
N ASP A 259 -10.20 2.23 20.78
CA ASP A 259 -9.44 1.43 21.74
C ASP A 259 -8.04 1.09 21.19
N TYR A 260 -7.95 0.64 19.92
CA TYR A 260 -6.67 0.38 19.25
C TYR A 260 -5.81 1.64 19.17
N VAL A 261 -6.40 2.75 18.73
CA VAL A 261 -5.70 4.02 18.49
C VAL A 261 -5.19 4.64 19.77
N VAL A 262 -5.91 4.52 20.89
CA VAL A 262 -5.49 5.01 22.21
C VAL A 262 -4.39 4.12 22.80
N ALA A 263 -4.52 2.79 22.65
CA ALA A 263 -3.55 1.84 23.19
C ALA A 263 -2.24 1.75 22.40
N SER A 264 -2.23 2.17 21.13
CA SER A 264 -1.04 2.13 20.27
C SER A 264 -0.19 3.40 20.40
N ASP A 265 1.13 3.20 20.54
CA ASP A 265 2.14 4.24 20.37
C ASP A 265 2.64 4.22 18.91
N GLU A 266 1.79 4.69 18.00
CA GLU A 266 2.04 4.68 16.56
C GLU A 266 2.94 5.87 16.17
N ASP A 267 4.12 5.61 15.59
CA ASP A 267 5.10 6.65 15.20
C ASP A 267 4.56 7.67 14.18
N ALA A 268 3.60 7.26 13.35
CA ALA A 268 3.07 8.07 12.25
C ALA A 268 1.53 8.05 12.19
N PRO A 269 0.82 8.61 13.18
CA PRO A 269 -0.63 8.48 13.31
C PRO A 269 -1.40 9.26 12.22
N GLU A 270 -0.78 10.28 11.63
CA GLU A 270 -1.33 11.05 10.51
C GLU A 270 -1.09 10.38 9.14
N THR A 271 -0.31 9.30 9.07
CA THR A 271 0.03 8.61 7.83
C THR A 271 -0.85 7.38 7.64
N TRP A 272 -1.58 7.34 6.53
CA TRP A 272 -2.42 6.20 6.17
C TRP A 272 -1.58 5.05 5.60
N PRO A 273 -2.00 3.79 5.79
CA PRO A 273 -1.43 2.63 5.11
C PRO A 273 -1.87 2.55 3.63
N LEU A 274 -2.00 3.71 2.97
CA LEU A 274 -2.50 3.90 1.62
C LEU A 274 -1.60 4.91 0.90
N CYS A 275 -1.37 4.69 -0.38
CA CYS A 275 -0.66 5.64 -1.25
C CYS A 275 -1.64 6.38 -2.15
N CYS A 276 -1.40 7.66 -2.39
CA CYS A 276 -2.21 8.44 -3.32
C CYS A 276 -2.03 7.91 -4.74
N MET A 277 -3.12 7.65 -5.46
CA MET A 277 -3.05 7.13 -6.83
C MET A 277 -2.43 8.09 -7.86
N VAL A 278 -2.27 9.37 -7.52
CA VAL A 278 -1.73 10.40 -8.44
C VAL A 278 -0.24 10.65 -8.21
N CYS A 279 0.19 10.81 -6.96
CA CYS A 279 1.60 11.08 -6.63
C CYS A 279 2.35 9.85 -6.13
N HIS A 280 1.65 8.75 -5.84
CA HIS A 280 2.16 7.47 -5.36
C HIS A 280 2.83 7.50 -3.98
N THR A 281 2.84 8.64 -3.28
CA THR A 281 3.36 8.75 -1.92
C THR A 281 2.33 8.32 -0.88
N PRO A 282 2.74 7.88 0.32
CA PRO A 282 1.84 7.65 1.44
C PRO A 282 0.97 8.90 1.69
N ILE A 283 -0.30 8.67 2.01
CA ILE A 283 -1.24 9.77 2.29
C ILE A 283 -1.00 10.22 3.73
N VAL A 284 -0.64 11.48 3.90
CA VAL A 284 -0.53 12.16 5.21
C VAL A 284 -1.66 13.17 5.34
N GLY A 285 -2.36 13.15 6.48
CA GLY A 285 -3.55 13.98 6.73
C GLY A 285 -4.80 13.36 6.13
N CYS A 286 -5.62 14.15 5.44
CA CYS A 286 -6.90 13.66 4.91
C CYS A 286 -6.75 12.70 3.72
N VAL A 287 -7.48 11.58 3.76
CA VAL A 287 -7.78 10.75 2.59
C VAL A 287 -8.96 11.35 1.84
N VAL A 288 -8.84 11.40 0.52
CA VAL A 288 -9.87 11.87 -0.40
C VAL A 288 -10.30 10.70 -1.29
N ALA A 289 -11.59 10.48 -1.42
CA ALA A 289 -12.17 9.44 -2.29
C ALA A 289 -13.44 9.96 -2.98
N CYS A 290 -13.82 9.34 -4.11
CA CYS A 290 -15.08 9.65 -4.77
C CYS A 290 -16.23 8.90 -4.07
N ALA A 291 -17.29 9.63 -3.71
CA ALA A 291 -18.49 9.09 -3.06
C ALA A 291 -19.39 8.30 -4.03
N LYS A 292 -19.38 8.67 -5.31
CA LYS A 292 -20.24 8.05 -6.35
C LYS A 292 -19.62 6.83 -7.00
N CYS A 293 -18.31 6.67 -6.93
CA CYS A 293 -17.68 5.45 -7.38
C CYS A 293 -18.02 4.34 -6.37
N PRO A 294 -18.72 3.26 -6.77
CA PRO A 294 -18.63 2.02 -6.00
C PRO A 294 -17.17 1.62 -5.85
N GLN A 295 -16.29 2.10 -6.74
CA GLN A 295 -14.84 2.00 -6.67
C GLN A 295 -14.14 3.05 -5.76
N ALA A 296 -14.63 3.33 -4.56
CA ALA A 296 -13.85 4.02 -3.51
C ALA A 296 -12.49 3.34 -3.16
N ILE A 297 -12.15 2.28 -3.90
CA ILE A 297 -10.84 1.66 -4.16
C ILE A 297 -9.71 2.67 -4.28
N PHE A 298 -9.92 3.73 -5.07
CA PHE A 298 -8.87 4.69 -5.33
C PHE A 298 -8.93 5.84 -4.34
N THR A 299 -7.84 6.00 -3.60
CA THR A 299 -7.68 7.05 -2.61
C THR A 299 -6.61 8.05 -3.04
N PHE A 300 -6.81 9.30 -2.62
CA PHE A 300 -5.99 10.43 -3.00
C PHE A 300 -5.62 11.25 -1.77
N CYS A 301 -4.47 11.92 -1.79
CA CYS A 301 -4.10 12.83 -0.71
C CYS A 301 -4.76 14.21 -0.92
N GLY A 302 -5.00 14.92 0.19
CA GLY A 302 -5.53 16.29 0.17
C GLY A 302 -4.75 17.25 -0.72
N ARG A 303 -3.41 17.11 -0.81
CA ARG A 303 -2.56 17.92 -1.69
C ARG A 303 -2.89 17.71 -3.17
N CYS A 304 -2.98 16.47 -3.64
CA CYS A 304 -3.31 16.19 -5.03
C CYS A 304 -4.71 16.66 -5.39
N TYR A 305 -5.66 16.50 -4.46
CA TYR A 305 -7.00 17.04 -4.60
C TYR A 305 -6.99 18.57 -4.77
N ALA A 306 -6.30 19.30 -3.87
CA ALA A 306 -6.26 20.75 -3.88
C ALA A 306 -5.56 21.33 -5.13
N GLN A 307 -4.52 20.67 -5.62
CA GLN A 307 -3.73 21.18 -6.75
C GLN A 307 -4.31 20.84 -8.12
N ARG A 308 -4.84 19.61 -8.31
CA ARG A 308 -5.20 19.08 -9.64
C ARG A 308 -6.37 18.09 -9.57
N PRO A 309 -7.60 18.53 -9.25
CA PRO A 309 -8.77 17.65 -9.10
C PRO A 309 -9.09 16.86 -10.38
N SER A 310 -8.82 17.43 -11.56
CA SER A 310 -8.99 16.76 -12.86
C SER A 310 -8.11 15.53 -13.08
N ARG A 311 -7.04 15.34 -12.30
CA ARG A 311 -6.25 14.10 -12.34
C ARG A 311 -6.92 12.96 -11.58
N LEU A 312 -7.71 13.27 -10.56
CA LEU A 312 -8.38 12.29 -9.74
C LEU A 312 -9.61 11.72 -10.48
N THR A 313 -10.35 12.57 -11.19
CA THR A 313 -11.55 12.16 -11.95
C THR A 313 -11.25 11.15 -13.06
N ARG A 314 -9.99 11.03 -13.52
CA ARG A 314 -9.56 10.00 -14.50
C ARG A 314 -9.70 8.57 -14.01
N PHE A 315 -9.76 8.39 -12.69
CA PHE A 315 -9.97 7.09 -12.06
C PHE A 315 -11.46 6.78 -11.86
N CYS A 316 -12.33 7.78 -11.97
CA CYS A 316 -13.77 7.59 -11.87
C CYS A 316 -14.31 6.99 -13.18
N ARG A 317 -15.13 5.93 -13.07
CA ARG A 317 -15.84 5.29 -14.19
C ARG A 317 -17.31 5.74 -14.26
N HIS A 318 -17.56 7.02 -14.01
CA HIS A 318 -18.86 7.68 -14.17
C HIS A 318 -18.65 9.07 -14.76
N ASP A 319 -19.72 9.81 -15.06
CA ASP A 319 -19.57 11.17 -15.54
C ASP A 319 -18.83 12.02 -14.50
N SER A 320 -17.75 12.68 -14.94
CA SER A 320 -16.95 13.57 -14.11
C SER A 320 -17.75 14.70 -13.48
N SER A 321 -18.84 15.14 -14.13
CA SER A 321 -19.73 16.19 -13.62
C SER A 321 -20.46 15.78 -12.33
N GLU A 322 -20.70 14.47 -12.15
CA GLU A 322 -21.39 13.89 -11.01
C GLU A 322 -20.45 13.57 -9.84
N THR A 323 -19.16 13.87 -9.97
CA THR A 323 -18.16 13.50 -8.96
C THR A 323 -18.36 14.26 -7.65
N GLU A 324 -18.66 13.51 -6.60
CA GLU A 324 -18.71 14.00 -5.23
C GLU A 324 -17.50 13.45 -4.44
N TRP A 325 -16.83 14.31 -3.67
CA TRP A 325 -15.61 13.93 -2.96
C TRP A 325 -15.85 13.85 -1.46
N THR A 326 -15.52 12.71 -0.87
CA THR A 326 -15.43 12.57 0.59
C THR A 326 -14.01 12.88 1.06
N ARG A 327 -13.92 13.41 2.28
CA ARG A 327 -12.65 13.60 2.99
C ARG A 327 -12.71 12.93 4.34
N THR A 328 -11.77 12.03 4.60
CA THR A 328 -11.68 11.28 5.85
C THR A 328 -10.44 11.72 6.61
N LEU A 329 -10.62 12.19 7.85
CA LEU A 329 -9.53 12.54 8.77
C LEU A 329 -8.80 11.27 9.23
N PRO A 330 -7.54 11.34 9.68
CA PRO A 330 -6.94 10.24 10.43
C PRO A 330 -7.73 9.93 11.73
N PRO A 331 -7.73 8.67 12.22
CA PRO A 331 -8.55 8.26 13.36
C PRO A 331 -8.40 9.12 14.61
N ARG A 332 -7.17 9.44 15.06
CA ARG A 332 -6.96 10.26 16.27
C ARG A 332 -7.62 11.63 16.15
N ARG A 333 -7.42 12.32 15.02
CA ARG A 333 -8.04 13.63 14.78
C ARG A 333 -9.55 13.57 14.67
N PHE A 334 -10.08 12.48 14.13
CA PHE A 334 -11.51 12.25 14.11
C PHE A 334 -12.07 12.13 15.53
N PHE A 335 -11.45 11.32 16.39
CA PHE A 335 -11.92 11.15 17.77
C PHE A 335 -11.79 12.44 18.59
N TYR A 336 -10.68 13.18 18.48
CA TYR A 336 -10.59 14.52 19.10
C TYR A 336 -11.71 15.44 18.64
N LYS A 337 -12.03 15.45 17.34
CA LYS A 337 -13.12 16.26 16.81
C LYS A 337 -14.47 15.82 17.36
N GLU A 338 -14.75 14.52 17.41
CA GLU A 338 -15.99 13.99 17.98
C GLU A 338 -16.12 14.40 19.46
N ASP A 339 -15.07 14.22 20.26
CA ASP A 339 -15.10 14.53 21.70
C ASP A 339 -15.30 16.03 21.97
N LEU A 340 -14.60 16.89 21.20
CA LEU A 340 -14.74 18.36 21.29
C LEU A 340 -16.12 18.86 20.82
N LEU A 341 -16.77 18.16 19.88
CA LEU A 341 -18.11 18.55 19.41
C LEU A 341 -19.22 17.97 20.28
N ALA A 342 -18.96 16.87 20.99
CA ALA A 342 -19.89 16.22 21.92
C ALA A 342 -19.96 16.90 23.29
N THR A 343 -19.13 17.90 23.57
CA THR A 343 -19.07 18.63 24.84
C THR A 343 -20.28 19.58 24.98
N GLU A 344 -21.48 19.01 25.20
CA GLU A 344 -22.68 19.78 25.54
C GLU A 344 -22.59 20.29 26.98
N SER A 345 -22.28 21.58 27.18
CA SER A 345 -22.40 22.31 28.46
C SER A 345 -21.64 21.78 29.69
N THR A 346 -20.74 20.81 29.54
CA THR A 346 -19.85 20.39 30.63
C THR A 346 -18.74 21.41 30.87
N VAL A 347 -18.18 21.39 32.07
CA VAL A 347 -17.27 22.38 32.67
C VAL A 347 -16.26 22.90 31.63
N TYR A 348 -16.26 24.21 31.38
CA TYR A 348 -15.37 24.88 30.41
C TYR A 348 -13.90 24.44 30.53
N ALA A 349 -13.44 24.12 31.75
CA ALA A 349 -12.11 23.60 32.02
C ALA A 349 -11.82 22.29 31.29
N ASP A 350 -12.75 21.32 31.28
CA ASP A 350 -12.56 20.02 30.63
C ASP A 350 -12.46 20.18 29.10
N THR A 351 -13.27 21.08 28.52
CA THR A 351 -13.22 21.40 27.09
C THR A 351 -11.91 22.12 26.72
N GLU A 352 -11.40 22.99 27.61
CA GLU A 352 -10.15 23.71 27.38
C GLU A 352 -8.93 22.79 27.48
N ASP A 353 -8.93 21.86 28.44
CA ASP A 353 -7.88 20.84 28.58
C ASP A 353 -7.85 19.93 27.34
N LEU A 354 -9.02 19.42 26.91
CA LEU A 354 -9.12 18.61 25.69
C LEU A 354 -8.71 19.39 24.43
N TRP A 355 -9.01 20.69 24.36
CA TRP A 355 -8.54 21.56 23.28
C TRP A 355 -7.01 21.70 23.31
N GLY A 356 -6.42 21.85 24.49
CA GLY A 356 -4.97 21.89 24.68
C GLY A 356 -4.29 20.61 24.20
N GLU A 357 -4.86 19.44 24.52
CA GLU A 357 -4.38 18.14 24.02
C GLU A 357 -4.45 18.06 22.49
N TYR A 358 -5.58 18.49 21.90
CA TYR A 358 -5.76 18.53 20.45
C TYR A 358 -4.75 19.45 19.76
N GLU A 359 -4.48 20.64 20.30
CA GLU A 359 -3.49 21.57 19.77
C GLU A 359 -2.07 21.02 19.89
N ALA A 360 -1.72 20.43 21.05
CA ALA A 360 -0.43 19.79 21.27
C ALA A 360 -0.23 18.62 20.29
N TYR A 361 -1.24 17.80 20.05
CA TYR A 361 -1.24 16.75 19.04
C TYR A 361 -0.98 17.33 17.64
N CYS A 362 -1.75 18.35 17.25
CA CYS A 362 -1.62 18.97 15.93
C CYS A 362 -0.26 19.64 15.71
N HIS A 363 0.33 20.21 16.76
CA HIS A 363 1.68 20.77 16.73
C HIS A 363 2.73 19.66 16.57
N THR A 364 2.67 18.63 17.40
CA THR A 364 3.60 17.49 17.40
C THR A 364 3.65 16.79 16.05
N HIS A 365 2.48 16.55 15.43
CA HIS A 365 2.38 15.87 14.14
C HIS A 365 2.33 16.83 12.94
N LYS A 366 2.62 18.12 13.14
CA LYS A 366 2.72 19.15 12.09
C LYS A 366 1.47 19.21 11.19
N VAL A 367 0.29 19.05 11.78
CA VAL A 367 -1.00 19.09 11.06
C VAL A 367 -1.18 20.49 10.44
N PRO A 368 -1.44 20.63 9.13
CA PRO A 368 -1.62 21.93 8.50
C PRO A 368 -2.81 22.69 9.09
N THR A 369 -2.67 24.00 9.29
CA THR A 369 -3.73 24.85 9.88
C THR A 369 -5.06 24.76 9.12
N SER A 370 -5.00 24.59 7.79
CA SER A 370 -6.18 24.41 6.93
C SER A 370 -6.95 23.11 7.17
N GLU A 371 -6.34 22.13 7.84
CA GLU A 371 -7.00 20.87 8.21
C GLU A 371 -7.36 20.80 9.70
N ARG A 372 -6.95 21.77 10.51
CA ARG A 372 -7.29 21.79 11.94
C ARG A 372 -8.74 22.18 12.13
N LEU A 373 -9.36 21.63 13.18
CA LEU A 373 -10.67 22.05 13.66
C LEU A 373 -10.55 23.52 14.09
N PRO A 374 -11.39 24.44 13.59
CA PRO A 374 -11.37 25.82 14.07
C PRO A 374 -11.86 25.89 15.52
N ARG A 375 -11.15 26.61 16.40
CA ARG A 375 -11.58 26.78 17.81
C ARG A 375 -12.99 27.33 17.94
N THR A 376 -13.36 28.23 17.03
CA THR A 376 -14.70 28.83 16.98
C THR A 376 -15.82 27.84 16.63
N SER A 377 -15.49 26.65 16.13
CA SER A 377 -16.46 25.60 15.83
C SER A 377 -16.75 24.67 17.02
N VAL A 378 -16.00 24.80 18.12
CA VAL A 378 -16.19 24.02 19.34
C VAL A 378 -17.23 24.70 20.25
N PRO A 379 -18.35 24.03 20.59
CA PRO A 379 -19.29 24.52 21.58
C PRO A 379 -18.60 24.89 22.90
N GLY A 380 -18.99 26.01 23.52
CA GLY A 380 -18.36 26.50 24.77
C GLY A 380 -17.04 27.27 24.59
N LEU A 381 -16.29 27.10 23.49
CA LEU A 381 -15.07 27.86 23.19
C LEU A 381 -15.28 28.98 22.16
N SER A 382 -16.44 29.02 21.51
CA SER A 382 -16.82 30.12 20.62
C SER A 382 -17.05 31.41 21.43
N ARG A 383 -16.42 32.52 21.02
CA ARG A 383 -16.46 33.83 21.72
C ARG A 383 -17.87 34.43 21.93
N GLY A 384 -18.93 33.78 21.44
CA GLY A 384 -20.33 34.15 21.68
C GLY A 384 -20.94 33.57 22.97
N TRP A 385 -20.24 32.65 23.66
CA TRP A 385 -20.68 32.04 24.92
C TRP A 385 -20.00 32.64 26.16
N HIS A 386 -19.69 33.93 26.13
CA HIS A 386 -19.51 34.65 27.40
C HIS A 386 -20.90 35.04 27.92
N PRO A 387 -21.45 34.39 28.96
CA PRO A 387 -22.47 35.05 29.75
C PRO A 387 -21.84 36.36 30.23
N MET A 388 -22.42 37.48 29.80
CA MET A 388 -21.93 38.82 30.12
C MET A 388 -21.63 38.93 31.62
N LEU A 389 -20.43 39.42 31.93
CA LEU A 389 -20.18 40.16 33.16
C LEU A 389 -21.12 41.36 33.26
#